data_AF-A0ABD4AA60-F1
#
_entry.id   AF-A0ABD4AA60-F1
#
_cell.length_a   1.000
_cell.length_b   1.000
_cell.length_c   1.000
_cell.angle_alpha   90.00
_cell.angle_beta   90.00
_cell.angle_gamma   90.00
#
_symmetry.space_group_name_H-M   'P 1'
#
loop_
_entity.id
_entity.type
_entity.pdbx_description
1 polymer ?
#
loop_
_entity_poly.entity_id
_entity_poly.type
_entity_poly.pdbx_seq_one_letter_code
_entity_poly.pdbx_strand_id
1 'polypeptide(L)' 'MESEDVVETIEKLKKELLQFLNFDELTEDILHRLINRIEVKENGTPIIHYRFATPKIA' A
#
# COMPACT_ATOMS: atom_id res chain seq x y z
N MET A 1 -21.98 -9.69 28.62
CA MET A 1 -20.58 -10.12 28.86
C MET A 1 -19.94 -10.60 27.57
N GLU A 2 -20.25 -11.79 27.02
CA GLU A 2 -19.60 -12.25 25.76
C GLU A 2 -19.85 -11.36 24.53
N SER A 3 -21.01 -10.68 24.44
CA SER A 3 -21.35 -9.83 23.30
C SER A 3 -20.63 -8.48 23.29
N GLU A 4 -20.26 -7.94 24.45
CA GLU A 4 -19.59 -6.64 24.55
C GLU A 4 -18.12 -6.75 24.13
N ASP A 5 -17.43 -7.81 24.56
CA ASP A 5 -16.05 -8.09 24.18
C ASP A 5 -15.90 -8.32 22.66
N VAL A 6 -16.89 -8.96 22.04
CA VAL A 6 -16.94 -9.16 20.57
C VAL A 6 -17.14 -7.82 19.84
N VAL A 7 -18.00 -6.95 20.35
CA VAL A 7 -18.24 -5.62 19.74
C VAL A 7 -16.98 -4.75 19.83
N GLU A 8 -16.30 -4.76 20.98
CA GLU A 8 -15.04 -4.03 21.17
C GLU A 8 -13.93 -4.56 20.23
N THR A 9 -13.85 -5.88 20.06
CA THR A 9 -12.89 -6.52 19.15
C THR A 9 -13.14 -6.12 17.69
N ILE A 10 -14.41 -6.08 17.26
CA ILE A 10 -14.79 -5.67 15.90
C ILE A 10 -14.48 -4.18 15.65
N GLU A 11 -14.78 -3.31 16.61
CA GLU A 11 -14.46 -1.88 16.56
C GLU A 11 -12.94 -1.65 16.40
N LYS A 12 -12.13 -2.39 17.17
CA LYS A 12 -10.67 -2.31 17.09
C LYS A 12 -10.14 -2.77 15.73
N LEU A 13 -10.62 -3.92 15.23
CA LEU A 13 -10.24 -4.45 13.93
C LEU A 13 -10.61 -3.47 12.80
N LYS A 14 -11.80 -2.87 12.86
CA LYS A 14 -12.24 -1.87 11.87
C LYS A 14 -11.32 -0.64 11.85
N LYS A 15 -10.88 -0.17 13.01
CA LYS A 15 -9.95 0.96 13.13
C LYS A 15 -8.58 0.64 12.54
N GLU A 16 -8.04 -0.55 12.82
CA GLU A 16 -6.78 -1.03 12.25
C GLU A 16 -6.87 -1.18 10.72
N LEU A 17 -7.99 -1.68 10.20
CA LEU A 17 -8.23 -1.77 8.75
C LEU A 17 -8.35 -0.39 8.10
N LEU A 18 -9.01 0.57 8.73
CA LEU A 18 -9.10 1.94 8.21
C LEU A 18 -7.74 2.63 8.18
N GLN A 19 -6.90 2.41 9.19
CA GLN A 19 -5.51 2.91 9.17
C GLN A 19 -4.70 2.27 8.04
N PHE A 20 -4.85 0.96 7.83
CA PHE A 20 -4.19 0.26 6.73
C PHE A 20 -4.68 0.73 5.34
N LEU A 21 -5.99 0.94 5.21
CA LEU A 21 -6.64 1.35 3.96
C LEU A 21 -6.50 2.83 3.65
N ASN A 22 -6.21 3.68 4.65
CA ASN A 22 -6.03 5.10 4.39
C ASN A 22 -4.74 5.40 3.63
N PHE A 23 -3.83 4.43 3.41
CA PHE A 23 -2.62 4.59 2.59
C PHE A 23 -1.88 5.94 2.82
N ASP A 24 -1.98 6.50 4.03
CA ASP A 24 -1.42 7.82 4.36
C ASP A 24 0.11 7.78 4.41
N GLU A 25 0.67 6.56 4.44
CA GLU A 25 2.10 6.32 4.42
C GLU A 25 2.46 5.36 3.29
N LEU A 26 3.32 5.82 2.38
CA LEU A 26 3.91 5.00 1.35
C LEU A 26 5.03 4.15 1.97
N THR A 27 4.67 2.99 2.51
CA THR A 27 5.66 2.03 3.03
C THR A 27 6.40 1.33 1.89
N GLU A 28 7.59 0.81 2.17
CA GLU A 28 8.38 0.02 1.21
C GLU A 28 7.58 -1.17 0.68
N ASP A 29 6.83 -1.86 1.54
CA ASP A 29 5.95 -2.97 1.15
C ASP A 29 4.84 -2.54 0.17
N ILE A 30 4.25 -1.37 0.39
CA ILE A 30 3.24 -0.81 -0.51
C ILE A 30 3.91 -0.42 -1.83
N LEU A 31 5.07 0.24 -1.78
CA LEU A 31 5.84 0.62 -2.95
C LEU A 31 6.19 -0.60 -3.82
N HIS A 32 6.64 -1.70 -3.21
CA HIS A 32 6.93 -2.95 -3.91
C HIS A 32 5.69 -3.55 -4.60
N ARG A 33 4.52 -3.48 -3.99
CA ARG A 33 3.25 -3.93 -4.61
C ARG A 33 2.86 -3.08 -5.83
N LEU A 34 3.21 -1.80 -5.81
CA LEU A 34 2.92 -0.86 -6.88
C LEU A 34 3.86 -0.99 -8.09
N ILE A 35 5.02 -1.62 -7.91
CA ILE A 35 5.98 -1.90 -8.97
C ILE A 35 5.53 -3.14 -9.76
N ASN A 36 5.59 -3.03 -11.08
CA ASN A 36 5.39 -4.14 -12.02
C ASN A 36 6.72 -4.86 -12.28
N ARG A 37 7.75 -4.09 -12.68
CA ARG A 37 9.11 -4.60 -12.90
C ARG A 37 10.14 -3.48 -12.79
N ILE A 38 11.39 -3.87 -12.57
CA ILE A 38 12.57 -2.99 -12.61
C ILE A 38 13.47 -3.47 -13.74
N GLU A 39 13.82 -2.58 -14.66
CA GLU A 39 14.80 -2.83 -15.71
C GLU A 39 16.09 -2.08 -15.39
N VAL A 40 17.24 -2.74 -15.53
CA VAL A 40 18.55 -2.11 -15.33
C VAL A 40 19.25 -2.03 -16.68
N LYS A 41 19.57 -0.82 -17.12
CA LYS A 41 20.31 -0.59 -18.36
C LYS A 41 21.78 -0.99 -18.21
N GLU A 42 22.47 -1.16 -19.34
CA GLU A 42 23.92 -1.47 -19.37
C GLU A 42 24.77 -0.44 -18.61
N ASN A 43 24.34 0.82 -18.55
CA ASN A 43 25.01 1.89 -17.80
C ASN A 43 24.65 1.91 -16.31
N GLY A 44 23.94 0.90 -15.80
CA GLY A 44 23.50 0.80 -14.40
C GLY A 44 22.29 1.65 -14.02
N THR A 45 21.69 2.39 -14.97
CA THR A 45 20.50 3.22 -14.67
C THR A 45 19.25 2.33 -14.51
N PRO A 46 18.51 2.43 -13.39
CA PRO A 46 17.25 1.71 -13.22
C PRO A 46 16.09 2.42 -13.90
N ILE A 47 15.18 1.66 -14.52
CA ILE A 47 13.86 2.09 -14.97
C ILE A 47 12.82 1.31 -14.15
N ILE A 48 11.96 2.03 -13.44
CA ILE A 48 10.89 1.45 -12.63
C ILE A 48 9.58 1.55 -13.41
N HIS A 49 8.96 0.39 -13.67
CA HIS A 49 7.63 0.32 -14.29
C HIS A 49 6.58 0.13 -13.20
N TYR A 50 5.67 1.09 -13.06
CA TYR A 50 4.57 1.02 -12.10
C TYR A 50 3.32 0.34 -12.71
N ARG A 51 2.46 -0.21 -11.85
CA ARG A 51 1.19 -0.86 -12.24
C ARG A 51 0.06 0.13 -12.54
N PHE A 52 0.25 1.40 -12.22
CA PHE A 52 -0.68 2.47 -12.54
C PHE A 52 -0.19 3.28 -13.74
N ALA A 53 -1.13 3.90 -14.45
CA ALA A 53 -0.80 4.77 -15.57
C ALA A 53 0.11 5.91 -15.11
N THR A 54 1.10 6.26 -15.92
CA THR A 54 1.94 7.43 -15.66
C THR A 54 1.03 8.63 -15.47
N PRO A 55 1.08 9.34 -14.32
CA PRO A 55 0.25 10.50 -14.12
C PRO A 55 0.56 11.49 -15.25
N LYS A 56 -0.47 11.85 -16.02
CA LYS A 56 -0.36 12.98 -16.94
C LYS A 56 -0.26 14.22 -16.05
N ILE A 57 0.94 14.79 -15.95
CA ILE A 57 1.11 16.12 -15.39
C ILE A 57 0.37 17.05 -16.36
N ALA A 58 -0.78 17.57 -15.92
CA ALA A 58 -1.56 18.56 -16.64
C ALA A 58 -0.87 19.92 -16.57
#